data_AF-A0A1Z4QQE4-F1
#
_entry.id   AF-A0A1Z4QQE4-F1
#
_cell.length_a   1.000
_cell.length_b   1.000
_cell.length_c   1.000
_cell.angle_alpha   90.00
_cell.angle_beta   90.00
_cell.angle_gamma   90.00
#
_symmetry.space_group_name_H-M   'P 1'
#
loop_
_entity.id
_entity.type
_entity.pdbx_description
1 polymer ?
#
loop_
_entity_poly.entity_id
_entity_poly.type
_entity_poly.pdbx_seq_one_letter_code
_entity_poly.pdbx_strand_id
1 'polypeptide(L)'
;MSSINPKHHTVTADGVIILHSNHLGDVVEVHINKEKRRFYGIREDGTLIEDDKDFGNDFAQRVMLYKICYFFEYEPKNSWAVGYRIKGKSEDTWMGGFKTAREAWLYREALIAGDVAER
;
A
#
# COMPACT_ATOMS: atom_id res chain seq x y z
N MET A 1 -7.57 16.03 -17.97
CA MET A 1 -6.20 15.77 -17.44
C MET A 1 -6.36 14.90 -16.21
N SER A 2 -5.97 13.63 -16.26
CA SER A 2 -6.08 12.70 -15.13
C SER A 2 -5.16 13.19 -14.01
N SER A 3 -5.75 13.60 -12.88
CA SER A 3 -4.99 14.05 -11.73
C SER A 3 -4.07 12.93 -11.25
N ILE A 4 -2.78 13.27 -11.18
CA ILE A 4 -1.71 12.49 -10.59
C ILE A 4 -2.22 11.95 -9.25
N ASN A 5 -2.29 10.61 -9.10
CA ASN A 5 -2.54 9.94 -7.82
C ASN A 5 -1.87 10.74 -6.70
N PRO A 6 -2.57 11.18 -5.63
CA PRO A 6 -1.92 11.95 -4.56
C PRO A 6 -0.94 11.02 -3.84
N LYS A 7 0.31 10.96 -4.32
CA LYS A 7 1.45 10.10 -3.91
C LYS A 7 1.95 10.40 -2.49
N HIS A 8 1.06 10.73 -1.57
CA HIS A 8 1.42 11.32 -0.31
C HIS A 8 0.64 10.62 0.79
N HIS A 9 1.34 10.40 1.89
CA HIS A 9 0.75 10.16 3.19
C HIS A 9 0.91 11.46 3.98
N THR A 10 0.03 11.69 4.94
CA THR A 10 0.21 12.73 5.95
C THR A 10 0.55 12.05 7.27
N VAL A 11 1.43 12.66 8.07
CA VAL A 11 1.67 12.25 9.46
C VAL A 11 1.06 13.33 10.35
N THR A 12 0.10 12.97 11.20
CA THR A 12 -0.53 13.90 12.15
C THR A 12 0.46 14.30 13.24
N ALA A 13 0.10 15.30 14.05
CA ALA A 13 0.91 15.71 15.20
C ALA A 13 1.15 14.57 16.20
N ASP A 14 0.20 13.64 16.29
CA ASP A 14 0.27 12.45 17.17
C ASP A 14 1.02 11.27 16.52
N GLY A 15 1.61 11.48 15.34
CA GLY A 15 2.37 10.45 14.62
C GLY A 15 1.48 9.44 13.86
N VAL A 16 0.19 9.71 13.70
CA VAL A 16 -0.71 8.85 12.92
C VAL A 16 -0.45 9.06 11.44
N ILE A 17 -0.27 7.97 10.69
CA ILE A 17 -0.04 8.01 9.26
C ILE A 17 -1.38 7.85 8.54
N ILE A 18 -1.74 8.86 7.75
CA ILE A 18 -2.93 8.88 6.89
C ILE A 18 -2.49 8.64 5.46
N LEU A 19 -3.00 7.58 4.84
CA LEU A 19 -2.82 7.24 3.43
C LEU A 19 -3.96 7.87 2.62
N HIS A 20 -3.65 8.61 1.55
CA HIS A 20 -4.62 9.32 0.71
C HIS A 20 -5.03 8.53 -0.54
N SER A 21 -5.93 7.56 -0.38
CA SER A 21 -6.37 6.71 -1.49
C SER A 21 -7.44 7.38 -2.35
N ASN A 22 -7.30 7.33 -3.68
CA ASN A 22 -8.38 7.71 -4.60
C ASN A 22 -9.60 6.76 -4.50
N HIS A 23 -9.40 5.58 -3.94
CA HIS A 23 -10.41 4.53 -3.82
C HIS A 23 -11.10 4.54 -2.46
N LEU A 24 -10.29 4.65 -1.40
CA LEU A 24 -10.76 4.53 -0.02
C LEU A 24 -10.83 5.88 0.71
N GLY A 25 -10.40 6.97 0.06
CA GLY A 25 -10.15 8.24 0.71
C GLY A 25 -9.00 8.14 1.70
N ASP A 26 -9.12 8.91 2.78
CA ASP A 26 -8.12 9.00 3.84
C ASP A 26 -8.28 7.83 4.83
N VAL A 27 -7.23 7.01 4.94
CA VAL A 27 -7.25 5.78 5.74
C VAL A 27 -5.94 5.57 6.48
N VAL A 28 -5.98 5.04 7.69
CA VAL A 28 -4.80 4.72 8.51
C VAL A 28 -4.31 3.29 8.28
N GLU A 29 -5.20 2.40 7.84
CA GLU A 29 -4.88 1.04 7.44
C GLU A 29 -5.63 0.63 6.19
N VAL A 30 -5.01 -0.25 5.41
CA VAL A 30 -5.64 -0.90 4.26
C VAL A 30 -5.46 -2.40 4.36
N HIS A 31 -6.56 -3.09 4.09
CA HIS A 31 -6.74 -4.52 4.16
C HIS A 31 -7.47 -5.01 2.91
N ILE A 32 -7.64 -6.32 2.83
CA ILE A 32 -8.35 -6.94 1.72
C ILE A 32 -9.39 -7.92 2.22
N ASN A 33 -10.61 -7.78 1.69
CA ASN A 33 -11.64 -8.78 1.83
C ASN A 33 -11.37 -9.86 0.79
N LYS A 34 -10.89 -11.03 1.23
CA LYS A 34 -10.46 -12.11 0.32
C LYS A 34 -11.62 -12.75 -0.43
N GLU A 35 -12.80 -12.83 0.19
CA GLU A 35 -13.99 -13.41 -0.43
C GLU A 35 -14.53 -12.50 -1.54
N LYS A 36 -14.60 -11.20 -1.25
CA LYS A 36 -15.09 -10.20 -2.21
C LYS A 36 -14.01 -9.68 -3.16
N ARG A 37 -12.74 -9.92 -2.86
CA ARG A 37 -11.55 -9.42 -3.57
C ARG A 37 -11.54 -7.89 -3.70
N ARG A 38 -11.93 -7.24 -2.60
CA ARG A 38 -12.07 -5.77 -2.48
C ARG A 38 -11.12 -5.25 -1.43
N PHE A 39 -10.55 -4.08 -1.66
CA PHE A 39 -9.87 -3.38 -0.59
C PHE A 39 -10.89 -2.82 0.39
N TYR A 40 -10.52 -2.84 1.66
CA TYR A 40 -11.18 -2.01 2.65
C TYR A 40 -10.11 -1.27 3.45
N GLY A 41 -10.45 -0.07 3.90
CA GLY A 41 -9.61 0.74 4.75
C GLY A 41 -10.29 1.02 6.07
N ILE A 42 -9.46 1.38 7.05
CA ILE A 42 -9.88 1.86 8.36
C ILE A 42 -9.48 3.32 8.44
N ARG A 43 -10.43 4.20 8.75
CA ARG A 43 -10.18 5.63 9.00
C ARG A 43 -9.60 5.84 10.40
N GLU A 44 -9.11 7.05 10.67
CA GLU A 44 -8.57 7.41 11.99
C GLU A 44 -9.61 7.24 13.12
N ASP A 45 -10.89 7.49 12.84
CA ASP A 45 -11.99 7.29 13.78
C ASP A 45 -12.45 5.82 13.92
N GLY A 46 -11.78 4.89 13.24
CA GLY A 46 -12.11 3.46 13.22
C GLY A 46 -13.19 3.06 12.21
N THR A 47 -13.76 4.01 11.45
CA THR A 47 -14.75 3.72 10.41
C THR A 47 -14.16 2.83 9.33
N LEU A 48 -14.88 1.75 8.98
CA LEU A 48 -14.53 0.88 7.86
C LEU A 48 -15.13 1.42 6.56
N ILE A 49 -14.31 1.53 5.52
CA ILE A 49 -14.73 1.84 4.15
C ILE A 49 -14.27 0.72 3.22
N GLU A 50 -15.14 0.25 2.33
CA GLU A 50 -14.82 -0.81 1.36
C GLU A 50 -14.94 -0.24 -0.05
N ASP A 51 -13.96 -0.51 -0.92
CA ASP A 51 -14.05 -0.22 -2.35
C ASP A 51 -15.09 -1.15 -2.97
N ASP A 52 -15.98 -0.61 -3.80
CA ASP A 52 -17.03 -1.39 -4.46
C ASP A 52 -16.52 -2.21 -5.65
N LYS A 53 -15.29 -1.94 -6.12
CA LYS A 53 -14.66 -2.63 -7.25
C LYS A 53 -14.07 -3.99 -6.86
N ASP A 54 -14.49 -5.04 -7.58
CA ASP A 54 -13.84 -6.34 -7.56
C ASP A 54 -12.53 -6.28 -8.35
N PHE A 55 -11.40 -6.50 -7.68
CA PHE A 55 -10.07 -6.46 -8.31
C PHE A 55 -9.58 -7.85 -8.78
N GLY A 56 -10.47 -8.84 -8.85
CA GLY A 56 -10.13 -10.26 -8.89
C GLY A 56 -10.21 -10.99 -10.24
N ASN A 57 -10.06 -10.33 -11.39
CA ASN A 57 -10.13 -11.02 -12.69
C ASN A 57 -8.79 -11.11 -13.47
N ASP A 58 -7.71 -10.50 -12.99
CA ASP A 58 -6.39 -10.66 -13.61
C ASP A 58 -5.34 -10.97 -12.53
N PHE A 59 -5.20 -12.27 -12.21
CA PHE A 59 -4.33 -12.80 -11.15
C PHE A 59 -2.84 -12.49 -11.36
N ALA A 60 -2.45 -12.01 -12.55
CA ALA A 60 -1.10 -11.55 -12.87
C ALA A 60 -0.87 -10.06 -12.53
N GLN A 61 -1.93 -9.29 -12.29
CA GLN A 61 -1.83 -7.86 -12.03
C GLN A 61 -1.90 -7.56 -10.53
N ARG A 62 -0.75 -7.20 -9.96
CA ARG A 62 -0.66 -6.60 -8.63
C ARG A 62 -1.62 -5.42 -8.51
N VAL A 63 -2.46 -5.41 -7.47
CA VAL A 63 -3.36 -4.27 -7.24
C VAL A 63 -2.60 -3.24 -6.43
N MET A 64 -2.36 -2.09 -7.03
CA MET A 64 -1.47 -1.06 -6.51
C MET A 64 -2.23 -0.06 -5.65
N LEU A 65 -1.82 0.06 -4.40
CA LEU A 65 -2.06 1.23 -3.58
C LEU A 65 -0.71 1.94 -3.39
N TYR A 66 -0.40 2.93 -4.23
CA TYR A 66 0.92 3.58 -4.29
C TYR A 66 2.06 2.69 -4.77
N LYS A 67 3.12 2.57 -3.95
CA LYS A 67 4.21 1.62 -4.07
C LYS A 67 3.93 0.32 -3.31
N ILE A 68 2.75 0.18 -2.70
CA ILE A 68 2.34 -1.03 -1.99
C ILE A 68 1.41 -1.81 -2.92
N CYS A 69 1.56 -3.13 -2.97
CA CYS A 69 0.62 -3.99 -3.68
C CYS A 69 0.27 -5.22 -2.87
N TYR A 70 -0.86 -5.83 -3.20
CA TYR A 70 -1.28 -7.10 -2.63
C TYR A 70 -1.24 -8.21 -3.69
N PHE A 71 -0.73 -9.39 -3.30
CA PHE A 71 -0.68 -10.59 -4.12
C PHE A 71 -1.73 -11.60 -3.67
N PHE A 72 -2.71 -11.89 -4.52
CA PHE A 72 -3.75 -12.89 -4.21
C PHE A 72 -3.24 -14.34 -4.34
N GLU A 73 -2.49 -14.66 -5.40
CA GLU A 73 -2.08 -16.05 -5.72
C GLU A 73 -0.60 -16.24 -6.05
N TYR A 74 0.19 -15.16 -6.12
CA TYR A 74 1.62 -15.23 -6.43
C TYR A 74 2.46 -15.34 -5.15
N GLU A 75 3.53 -16.13 -5.16
CA GLU A 75 4.41 -16.32 -3.98
C GLU A 75 5.18 -15.02 -3.62
N PRO A 76 5.13 -14.55 -2.36
CA PRO A 76 4.40 -15.12 -1.23
C PRO A 76 2.88 -14.91 -1.33
N LYS A 77 2.13 -16.02 -1.33
CA LYS A 77 0.67 -16.00 -1.52
C LYS A 77 -0.02 -15.17 -0.43
N ASN A 78 -1.03 -14.40 -0.80
CA ASN A 78 -1.82 -13.60 0.13
C ASN A 78 -0.98 -12.62 0.98
N SER A 79 -0.04 -11.93 0.35
CA SER A 79 0.85 -11.01 1.04
C SER A 79 0.84 -9.61 0.46
N TRP A 80 1.20 -8.66 1.31
CA TRP A 80 1.51 -7.31 0.89
C TRP A 80 2.99 -7.22 0.48
N ALA A 81 3.26 -6.31 -0.45
CA ALA A 81 4.61 -5.98 -0.89
C ALA A 81 4.77 -4.49 -1.09
N VAL A 82 6.00 -4.01 -0.99
CA VAL A 82 6.35 -2.61 -1.23
C VAL A 82 7.50 -2.50 -2.23
N GLY A 83 7.35 -1.57 -3.17
CA GLY A 83 8.40 -1.13 -4.07
C GLY A 83 9.22 0.00 -3.47
N TYR A 84 10.54 -0.09 -3.57
CA TYR A 84 11.50 0.94 -3.15
C TYR A 84 12.69 0.97 -4.10
N ARG A 85 13.41 2.08 -4.17
CA ARG A 85 14.62 2.20 -4.98
C ARG A 85 15.83 2.25 -4.06
N ILE A 86 16.76 1.32 -4.25
CA ILE A 86 18.03 1.34 -3.51
C ILE A 86 18.82 2.56 -3.99
N LYS A 87 19.43 3.29 -3.04
CA LYS A 87 20.23 4.47 -3.34
C LYS A 87 21.31 4.18 -4.38
N GLY A 88 21.37 4.99 -5.43
CA GLY A 88 22.31 4.81 -6.54
C GLY A 88 21.99 3.66 -7.52
N LYS A 89 20.84 2.98 -7.40
CA LYS A 89 20.35 2.03 -8.40
C LYS A 89 19.20 2.65 -9.22
N SER A 90 19.15 2.33 -10.51
CA SER A 90 18.08 2.80 -11.42
C SER A 90 16.79 1.99 -11.28
N GLU A 91 16.88 0.75 -10.78
CA GLU A 91 15.77 -0.20 -10.77
C GLU A 91 15.00 -0.19 -9.46
N ASP A 92 13.68 -0.32 -9.57
CA ASP A 92 12.80 -0.50 -8.42
C ASP A 92 12.95 -1.94 -7.90
N THR A 93 13.27 -2.05 -6.62
CA THR A 93 13.29 -3.30 -5.86
C THR A 93 11.94 -3.51 -5.18
N TRP A 94 11.51 -4.77 -5.06
CA TRP A 94 10.26 -5.13 -4.39
C TRP A 94 10.55 -6.06 -3.21
N MET A 95 9.93 -5.78 -2.07
CA MET A 95 9.93 -6.67 -0.90
C MET A 95 8.50 -7.11 -0.63
N GLY A 96 8.24 -8.41 -0.55
CA GLY A 96 6.94 -8.99 -0.26
C GLY A 96 6.90 -9.74 1.07
N GLY A 97 5.74 -10.31 1.40
CA GLY A 97 5.57 -11.15 2.59
C GLY A 97 5.01 -10.41 3.82
N PHE A 98 4.59 -9.16 3.68
CA PHE A 98 4.01 -8.39 4.79
C PHE A 98 2.57 -8.81 5.06
N LYS A 99 2.16 -8.76 6.33
CA LYS A 99 0.78 -9.11 6.75
C LYS A 99 -0.20 -7.98 6.49
N THR A 100 0.27 -6.73 6.54
CA THR A 100 -0.55 -5.54 6.31
C THR A 100 0.13 -4.56 5.35
N ALA A 101 -0.67 -3.70 4.71
CA ALA A 101 -0.13 -2.60 3.90
C ALA A 101 0.73 -1.65 4.74
N ARG A 102 0.37 -1.45 6.02
CA ARG A 102 1.09 -0.59 6.95
C ARG A 102 2.48 -1.12 7.28
N GLU A 103 2.62 -2.42 7.52
CA GLU A 103 3.94 -3.05 7.72
C GLU A 103 4.84 -2.85 6.50
N ALA A 104 4.29 -3.08 5.29
CA ALA A 104 5.02 -2.89 4.05
C ALA A 104 5.48 -1.42 3.89
N TRP A 105 4.62 -0.47 4.23
CA TRP A 105 4.96 0.95 4.20
C TRP A 105 6.05 1.33 5.22
N LEU A 106 5.91 0.90 6.47
CA LEU A 106 6.87 1.19 7.54
C LEU A 106 8.27 0.67 7.20
N TYR A 107 8.34 -0.51 6.59
CA TYR A 107 9.60 -1.06 6.09
C TYR A 107 10.29 -0.13 5.09
N ARG A 108 9.54 0.40 4.10
CA ARG A 108 10.08 1.33 3.12
C ARG A 108 10.57 2.63 3.75
N GLU A 109 9.80 3.23 4.65
CA GLU A 109 10.22 4.47 5.30
C GLU A 109 11.43 4.26 6.22
N ALA A 110 11.55 3.09 6.88
CA ALA A 110 12.76 2.75 7.64
C ALA A 110 14.00 2.66 6.74
N LEU A 111 13.88 2.10 5.53
CA LEU A 111 14.99 2.08 4.57
C LEU A 111 15.39 3.48 4.10
N ILE A 112 14.41 4.37 3.90
CA ILE A 112 14.65 5.76 3.51
C ILE A 112 15.32 6.54 4.65
N ALA A 113 14.81 6.40 5.86
CA ALA A 113 15.38 7.04 7.05
C ALA A 113 16.81 6.54 7.35
N GLY A 114 17.10 5.28 7.02
CA GLY A 114 18.43 4.68 7.12
C GLY A 114 19.37 4.98 5.95
N ASP A 115 19.00 5.85 5.01
CA ASP A 115 19.78 6.20 3.81
C ASP A 115 20.10 5.00 2.88
N VAL A 116 19.31 3.93 2.96
CA VAL A 116 19.44 2.73 2.12
C VAL A 116 18.63 2.87 0.83
N ALA A 117 17.49 3.55 0.90
CA ALA A 117 16.57 3.73 -0.21
C ALA A 117 16.20 5.19 -0.45
N GLU A 118 15.78 5.49 -1.68
CA GLU A 118 15.33 6.81 -2.11
C GLU A 118 13.79 6.90 -2.16
N ARG A 119 13.27 8.13 -2.03
CA ARG A 119 11.83 8.44 -2.04
C ARG A 119 11.18 8.34 -3.41
#